data_AF-A0A1Q9DFK4-F1
#
_entry.id   AF-A0A1Q9DFK4-F1
#
_cell.length_a   1.000
_cell.length_b   1.000
_cell.length_c   1.000
_cell.angle_alpha   90.00
_cell.angle_beta   90.00
_cell.angle_gamma   90.00
#
_symmetry.space_group_name_H-M   'P 1'
#
loop_
_entity.id
_entity.type
_entity.pdbx_description
1 polymer ?
#
loop_
_entity_poly.entity_id
_entity_poly.type
_entity_poly.pdbx_seq_one_letter_code
_entity_poly.pdbx_strand_id
1 'polypeptide(L)'
;MGSKASCCQDEDPPVEVIQPEVLHCQADPDVDTSKDQLGRGKVVGTGHGHTMVAPAVHRAQEAKEEDNRPPSKRSRLQKMGHLVVDKEIIRGIELRRTFHRGGSLWRRSPIDLPQEERQQLWNLSQTVEGFDIFLSHTWQTSGNWKILALLMQSSWKIALWSWTYSVCFAMFLCVSDILPMTGIVEMNVAGFHATCPLGTWVIVFGFVGTTLGVLLSAYIPTWFSSSGTCFLDVVSIHQTDPVLMERGIYGLGGFLTVARELRVLWSPPYLSRLWCVFELAAYRMANPAGKISMTPLFVEACILILWASTYCGAMVHQITFVSQYDGNLQMVSFVFGTLPAMIAVHLLRHFSVEKRKLLKDLSQFDVRNADCRSEFDKEFIHAAITEWYGTPEKFSEYVRGQLFEEMVAGIHRSSAPVAYSFLVATALVSAGLEECLGMWKAGAPLISIVTQIIGDVIANDVLWFTMCLQIIAALCDFFPPKGRSCFEYVKTLLIFLAFMFLVLIGGTLSLAFCTAGLGAALLWLCFTLSPMCCFLLFSRRIIRHSTRQLAADAAVDHSLDQP
;
A
#
# COMPACT_ATOMS: atom_id res chain seq x y z
N MET A 1 -21.78 8.70 -9.49
CA MET A 1 -21.62 7.32 -10.01
C MET A 1 -22.30 6.38 -9.03
N GLY A 2 -23.05 5.40 -9.54
CA GLY A 2 -24.28 4.86 -8.95
C GLY A 2 -24.22 4.31 -7.52
N SER A 3 -25.26 4.61 -6.73
CA SER A 3 -25.42 4.21 -5.32
C SER A 3 -26.50 3.12 -5.11
N LYS A 4 -26.79 2.26 -6.09
CA LYS A 4 -27.97 1.37 -6.03
C LYS A 4 -27.72 -0.07 -6.48
N ALA A 5 -26.78 -0.76 -5.85
CA ALA A 5 -26.74 -2.22 -5.87
C ALA A 5 -26.28 -2.72 -4.49
N SER A 6 -27.15 -3.47 -3.81
CA SER A 6 -26.92 -4.08 -2.50
C SER A 6 -26.76 -5.59 -2.69
N CYS A 7 -25.77 -6.20 -2.03
CA CYS A 7 -25.56 -7.66 -1.99
C CYS A 7 -26.56 -8.39 -1.07
N CYS A 8 -27.41 -7.65 -0.35
CA CYS A 8 -28.38 -8.20 0.61
C CYS A 8 -29.76 -7.58 0.40
N GLN A 9 -30.22 -7.44 -0.85
CA GLN A 9 -31.68 -7.35 -1.04
C GLN A 9 -32.21 -8.76 -0.84
N ASP A 10 -32.86 -8.97 0.30
CA ASP A 10 -33.87 -10.01 0.42
C ASP A 10 -34.91 -9.69 -0.67
N GLU A 11 -34.80 -10.33 -1.84
CA GLU A 11 -35.97 -10.47 -2.69
C GLU A 11 -36.93 -11.34 -1.90
N ASP A 12 -37.99 -10.73 -1.37
CA ASP A 12 -39.14 -11.48 -0.89
C ASP A 12 -39.50 -12.49 -1.99
N PRO A 13 -39.60 -13.80 -1.68
CA PRO A 13 -39.97 -14.79 -2.67
C PRO A 13 -41.28 -14.33 -3.33
N PRO A 14 -41.41 -14.42 -4.67
CA PRO A 14 -42.62 -13.98 -5.34
C PRO A 14 -43.80 -14.71 -4.69
N VAL A 15 -44.74 -13.92 -4.16
CA VAL A 15 -46.02 -14.43 -3.71
C VAL A 15 -46.67 -15.06 -4.93
N GLU A 16 -46.72 -16.39 -4.93
CA GLU A 16 -47.33 -17.19 -5.98
C GLU A 16 -48.84 -16.90 -5.98
N VAL A 17 -49.24 -15.91 -6.79
CA VAL A 17 -50.64 -15.67 -7.09
C VAL A 17 -51.09 -16.78 -8.02
N ILE A 18 -51.72 -17.80 -7.44
CA ILE A 18 -52.45 -18.83 -8.18
C ILE A 18 -53.55 -18.13 -8.98
N GLN A 19 -53.34 -17.97 -10.29
CA GLN A 19 -54.41 -17.64 -11.23
C GLN A 19 -55.03 -18.93 -11.78
N PRO A 20 -56.36 -18.96 -11.95
CA PRO A 20 -57.07 -20.15 -12.36
C PRO A 20 -56.80 -20.50 -13.83
N GLU A 21 -56.65 -21.81 -14.01
CA GLU A 21 -56.52 -22.57 -15.25
C GLU A 21 -57.60 -22.20 -16.28
N VAL A 22 -57.16 -21.70 -17.45
CA VAL A 22 -57.99 -21.61 -18.66
C VAL A 22 -57.41 -22.54 -19.70
N LEU A 23 -58.13 -23.63 -19.92
CA LEU A 23 -57.96 -24.58 -21.02
C LEU A 23 -58.05 -23.87 -22.37
N HIS A 24 -57.02 -24.02 -23.22
CA HIS A 24 -57.23 -24.01 -24.66
C HIS A 24 -56.37 -25.06 -25.37
N CYS A 25 -57.06 -25.92 -26.10
CA CYS A 25 -56.52 -26.97 -26.96
C CYS A 25 -56.03 -26.44 -28.32
N GLN A 26 -55.20 -27.27 -28.97
CA GLN A 26 -54.86 -27.33 -30.41
C GLN A 26 -53.85 -26.28 -30.93
N ALA A 27 -52.89 -26.58 -31.80
CA ALA A 27 -52.53 -27.79 -32.54
C ALA A 27 -51.04 -27.74 -32.94
N ASP A 28 -50.43 -28.93 -33.07
CA ASP A 28 -49.21 -29.22 -33.84
C ASP A 28 -49.45 -28.96 -35.35
N PRO A 29 -48.41 -28.63 -36.15
CA PRO A 29 -47.58 -29.72 -36.71
C PRO A 29 -46.08 -29.44 -36.94
N ASP A 30 -45.34 -30.54 -36.84
CA ASP A 30 -44.25 -31.03 -37.69
C ASP A 30 -43.00 -30.16 -37.91
N VAL A 31 -41.83 -30.73 -37.58
CA VAL A 31 -40.82 -31.19 -38.57
C VAL A 31 -39.64 -31.90 -37.83
N ASP A 32 -39.64 -33.22 -37.98
CA ASP A 32 -38.53 -34.16 -38.30
C ASP A 32 -37.12 -33.53 -38.51
N THR A 33 -35.97 -34.07 -38.07
CA THR A 33 -35.45 -35.42 -38.34
C THR A 33 -34.07 -35.61 -37.69
N SER A 34 -33.82 -36.80 -37.12
CA SER A 34 -32.57 -37.60 -37.19
C SER A 34 -31.30 -37.06 -36.48
N LYS A 35 -30.32 -37.80 -35.95
CA LYS A 35 -29.89 -39.22 -35.86
C LYS A 35 -28.64 -39.15 -34.94
N ASP A 36 -28.37 -39.97 -33.94
CA ASP A 36 -27.79 -41.33 -33.95
C ASP A 36 -27.60 -41.73 -32.47
N GLN A 37 -28.03 -42.91 -32.00
CA GLN A 37 -27.24 -44.18 -31.89
C GLN A 37 -25.90 -43.99 -31.14
N LEU A 38 -25.48 -44.77 -30.13
CA LEU A 38 -25.71 -46.17 -29.77
C LEU A 38 -25.10 -46.39 -28.35
N GLY A 39 -25.64 -47.30 -27.52
CA GLY A 39 -24.96 -47.67 -26.26
C GLY A 39 -25.74 -48.57 -25.30
N ARG A 40 -25.98 -49.81 -25.73
CA ARG A 40 -26.77 -50.84 -25.04
C ARG A 40 -25.93 -51.56 -23.97
N GLY A 41 -26.38 -51.57 -22.71
CA GLY A 41 -25.82 -52.40 -21.63
C GLY A 41 -26.94 -52.97 -20.76
N LYS A 42 -27.18 -54.27 -20.89
CA LYS A 42 -28.24 -55.07 -20.23
C LYS A 42 -27.67 -55.73 -18.97
N VAL A 43 -28.26 -55.53 -17.79
CA VAL A 43 -28.11 -56.39 -16.59
C VAL A 43 -29.47 -56.38 -15.86
N VAL A 44 -30.36 -57.34 -16.15
CA VAL A 44 -30.69 -58.51 -15.29
C VAL A 44 -30.91 -58.14 -13.83
N GLY A 45 -32.18 -58.16 -13.43
CA GLY A 45 -32.62 -57.85 -12.09
C GLY A 45 -32.45 -58.99 -11.09
N THR A 46 -32.56 -58.60 -9.83
CA THR A 46 -32.93 -59.45 -8.69
C THR A 46 -33.74 -58.57 -7.75
N GLY A 47 -34.99 -58.97 -7.50
CA GLY A 47 -35.88 -58.29 -6.57
C GLY A 47 -35.36 -58.33 -5.15
N HIS A 48 -35.63 -57.28 -4.38
CA HIS A 48 -35.49 -57.25 -2.93
C HIS A 48 -36.66 -56.47 -2.33
N GLY A 49 -37.24 -57.06 -1.29
CA GLY A 49 -38.53 -56.67 -0.72
C GLY A 49 -38.54 -55.28 -0.08
N HIS A 50 -39.72 -54.67 -0.15
CA HIS A 50 -40.10 -53.55 0.68
C HIS A 50 -40.05 -53.96 2.15
N THR A 51 -38.93 -53.65 2.80
CA THR A 51 -38.86 -53.60 4.26
C THR A 51 -39.40 -52.23 4.65
N MET A 52 -40.56 -52.18 5.32
CA MET A 52 -41.05 -50.96 5.94
C MET A 52 -40.04 -50.51 6.99
N VAL A 53 -39.22 -49.51 6.63
CA VAL A 53 -38.33 -48.84 7.57
C VAL A 53 -39.20 -48.08 8.57
N ALA A 54 -39.04 -48.42 9.84
CA ALA A 54 -39.81 -47.83 10.93
C ALA A 54 -39.68 -46.29 10.97
N PRO A 55 -40.75 -45.54 11.27
CA PRO A 55 -40.77 -44.07 11.32
C PRO A 55 -39.73 -43.42 12.25
N ALA A 56 -39.10 -44.20 13.12
CA ALA A 56 -38.12 -43.73 14.11
C ALA A 56 -36.76 -43.36 13.48
N VAL A 57 -36.36 -43.98 12.37
CA VAL A 57 -35.05 -43.69 11.73
C VAL A 57 -35.08 -42.35 10.99
N HIS A 58 -36.20 -42.03 10.34
CA HIS A 58 -36.39 -40.74 9.66
C HIS A 58 -36.39 -39.56 10.65
N ARG A 59 -37.05 -39.70 11.81
CA ARG A 59 -37.02 -38.65 12.86
C ARG A 59 -35.65 -38.44 13.48
N ALA A 60 -34.82 -39.47 13.58
CA ALA A 60 -33.46 -39.34 14.08
C ALA A 60 -32.51 -38.69 13.07
N GLN A 61 -32.76 -38.86 11.76
CA GLN A 61 -32.05 -38.14 10.70
C GLN A 61 -32.51 -36.69 10.59
N GLU A 62 -33.82 -36.42 10.67
CA GLU A 62 -34.35 -35.05 10.68
C GLU A 62 -33.87 -34.26 11.90
N ALA A 63 -33.82 -34.87 13.09
CA ALA A 63 -33.27 -34.21 14.28
C ALA A 63 -31.76 -33.93 14.18
N LYS A 64 -30.99 -34.79 13.48
CA LYS A 64 -29.57 -34.54 13.19
C LYS A 64 -29.36 -33.50 12.09
N GLU A 65 -30.25 -33.41 11.11
CA GLU A 65 -30.21 -32.34 10.10
C GLU A 65 -30.64 -30.99 10.67
N GLU A 66 -31.59 -30.98 11.61
CA GLU A 66 -32.06 -29.76 12.27
C GLU A 66 -30.99 -29.20 13.25
N ASP A 67 -30.22 -30.07 13.92
CA ASP A 67 -29.07 -29.67 14.75
C ASP A 67 -27.88 -29.17 13.91
N ASN A 68 -27.79 -29.57 12.64
CA ASN A 68 -26.77 -29.10 11.70
C ASN A 68 -27.16 -27.84 10.93
N ARG A 69 -28.41 -27.34 11.08
CA ARG A 69 -28.78 -26.08 10.42
C ARG A 69 -27.99 -24.94 11.06
N PRO A 70 -27.32 -24.10 10.25
CA PRO A 70 -26.61 -22.95 10.78
C PRO A 70 -27.61 -22.08 11.56
N PRO A 71 -27.27 -21.67 12.80
CA PRO A 71 -28.17 -20.89 13.62
C PRO A 71 -28.57 -19.61 12.89
N SER A 72 -29.85 -19.26 12.96
CA SER A 72 -30.41 -18.08 12.28
C SER A 72 -29.64 -16.80 12.65
N LYS A 73 -29.64 -15.80 11.74
CA LYS A 73 -29.06 -14.46 11.96
C LYS A 73 -29.33 -13.92 13.38
N ARG A 74 -30.59 -14.00 13.82
CA ARG A 74 -31.01 -13.55 15.16
C ARG A 74 -30.45 -14.41 16.29
N SER A 75 -30.37 -15.72 16.12
CA SER A 75 -29.77 -16.60 17.13
C SER A 75 -28.28 -16.34 17.30
N ARG A 76 -27.56 -16.02 16.20
CA ARG A 76 -26.14 -15.62 16.25
C ARG A 76 -25.94 -14.28 16.95
N LEU A 77 -26.76 -13.29 16.60
CA LEU A 77 -26.85 -12.01 17.32
C LEU A 77 -27.06 -12.21 18.83
N GLN A 78 -27.93 -13.15 19.22
CA GLN A 78 -28.20 -13.44 20.64
C GLN A 78 -27.06 -14.19 21.33
N LYS A 79 -26.33 -15.06 20.61
CA LYS A 79 -25.24 -15.85 21.16
C LYS A 79 -23.91 -15.08 21.26
N MET A 80 -23.83 -13.86 20.69
CA MET A 80 -22.75 -12.86 20.83
C MET A 80 -21.30 -13.43 20.80
N GLY A 81 -21.08 -14.51 20.06
CA GLY A 81 -19.74 -15.09 19.86
C GLY A 81 -18.90 -14.29 18.86
N HIS A 82 -18.91 -12.95 18.93
CA HIS A 82 -18.33 -12.06 17.90
C HIS A 82 -16.82 -12.28 17.67
N LEU A 83 -16.12 -12.86 18.64
CA LEU A 83 -14.68 -13.17 18.57
C LEU A 83 -14.39 -14.68 18.42
N VAL A 84 -15.43 -15.51 18.30
CA VAL A 84 -15.25 -16.96 18.12
C VAL A 84 -14.81 -17.22 16.68
N VAL A 85 -13.69 -17.94 16.56
CA VAL A 85 -13.09 -18.26 15.27
C VAL A 85 -13.82 -19.45 14.64
N ASP A 86 -14.49 -19.21 13.51
CA ASP A 86 -15.02 -20.27 12.66
C ASP A 86 -13.89 -20.83 11.77
N LYS A 87 -13.24 -21.90 12.23
CA LYS A 87 -12.05 -22.48 11.59
C LYS A 87 -12.29 -23.00 10.18
N GLU A 88 -13.54 -23.32 9.82
CA GLU A 88 -13.87 -23.91 8.52
C GLU A 88 -13.79 -22.90 7.37
N ILE A 89 -13.98 -21.61 7.69
CA ILE A 89 -14.08 -20.54 6.70
C ILE A 89 -12.88 -19.59 6.71
N ILE A 90 -11.85 -19.86 7.52
CA ILE A 90 -10.64 -19.02 7.55
C ILE A 90 -9.87 -19.24 6.25
N ARG A 91 -9.91 -18.24 5.37
CA ARG A 91 -9.21 -18.27 4.09
C ARG A 91 -8.37 -17.03 3.87
N GLY A 92 -7.14 -17.25 3.41
CA GLY A 92 -6.17 -16.19 3.13
C GLY A 92 -5.66 -16.27 1.70
N ILE A 93 -5.11 -15.16 1.22
CA ILE A 93 -4.42 -15.06 -0.06
C ILE A 93 -3.01 -14.52 0.18
N GLU A 94 -2.03 -14.95 -0.61
CA GLU A 94 -0.71 -14.32 -0.59
C GLU A 94 -0.81 -12.88 -1.10
N LEU A 95 -0.27 -11.90 -0.36
CA LEU A 95 -0.33 -10.48 -0.75
C LEU A 95 0.10 -10.23 -2.20
N ARG A 96 1.16 -10.92 -2.67
CA ARG A 96 1.68 -10.79 -4.04
C ARG A 96 0.71 -11.24 -5.12
N ARG A 97 -0.06 -12.32 -4.86
CA ARG A 97 -1.10 -12.80 -5.78
C ARG A 97 -2.20 -11.76 -5.97
N THR A 98 -2.41 -10.87 -5.00
CA THR A 98 -3.39 -9.78 -5.16
C THR A 98 -2.99 -8.76 -6.22
N PHE A 99 -1.73 -8.72 -6.65
CA PHE A 99 -1.23 -7.86 -7.73
C PHE A 99 -1.24 -8.53 -9.11
N HIS A 100 -1.51 -9.84 -9.19
CA HIS A 100 -1.60 -10.53 -10.48
C HIS A 100 -2.71 -9.92 -11.34
N ARG A 101 -2.59 -10.07 -12.66
CA ARG A 101 -3.52 -9.44 -13.63
C ARG A 101 -3.65 -7.93 -13.43
N GLY A 102 -2.56 -7.26 -13.06
CA GLY A 102 -2.51 -5.82 -12.83
C GLY A 102 -3.27 -5.37 -11.57
N GLY A 103 -3.46 -6.25 -10.60
CA GLY A 103 -4.19 -5.96 -9.37
C GLY A 103 -5.70 -5.86 -9.58
N SER A 104 -6.27 -6.67 -10.48
CA SER A 104 -7.70 -6.64 -10.81
C SER A 104 -8.60 -6.74 -9.58
N LEU A 105 -8.17 -7.50 -8.56
CA LEU A 105 -8.88 -7.66 -7.27
C LEU A 105 -9.13 -6.32 -6.55
N TRP A 106 -8.25 -5.34 -6.74
CA TRP A 106 -8.37 -4.05 -6.05
C TRP A 106 -9.20 -3.03 -6.84
N ARG A 107 -9.30 -3.21 -8.17
CA ARG A 107 -9.84 -2.18 -9.09
C ARG A 107 -11.38 -2.15 -9.13
N ARG A 108 -12.05 -3.25 -8.81
CA ARG A 108 -13.51 -3.38 -8.88
C ARG A 108 -14.04 -3.92 -7.56
N SER A 109 -15.13 -3.34 -7.08
CA SER A 109 -15.86 -3.88 -5.94
C SER A 109 -16.50 -5.21 -6.34
N PRO A 110 -16.54 -6.23 -5.47
CA PRO A 110 -17.17 -7.51 -5.78
C PRO A 110 -18.62 -7.38 -6.22
N ILE A 111 -19.34 -6.38 -5.69
CA ILE A 111 -20.75 -6.11 -6.02
C ILE A 111 -20.95 -5.79 -7.51
N ASP A 112 -19.93 -5.22 -8.17
CA ASP A 112 -20.01 -4.81 -9.56
C ASP A 112 -19.62 -5.94 -10.54
N LEU A 113 -19.28 -7.13 -10.01
CA LEU A 113 -18.82 -8.27 -10.81
C LEU A 113 -19.99 -9.22 -11.14
N PRO A 114 -19.99 -9.83 -12.35
CA PRO A 114 -20.89 -10.92 -12.69
C PRO A 114 -20.83 -12.05 -11.65
N GLN A 115 -21.94 -12.76 -11.44
CA GLN A 115 -22.04 -13.83 -10.45
C GLN A 115 -20.99 -14.93 -10.68
N GLU A 116 -20.71 -15.29 -11.92
CA GLU A 116 -19.67 -16.28 -12.27
C GLU A 116 -18.27 -15.83 -11.85
N GLU A 117 -17.91 -14.57 -12.11
CA GLU A 117 -16.63 -14.01 -11.68
C GLU A 117 -16.55 -13.96 -10.15
N ARG A 118 -17.64 -13.58 -9.47
CA ARG A 118 -17.72 -13.58 -8.00
C ARG A 118 -17.45 -14.96 -7.40
N GLN A 119 -17.99 -16.02 -8.00
CA GLN A 119 -17.75 -17.39 -7.55
C GLN A 119 -16.27 -17.79 -7.68
N GLN A 120 -15.59 -17.33 -8.73
CA GLN A 120 -14.17 -17.65 -8.97
C GLN A 120 -13.24 -16.98 -7.95
N LEU A 121 -13.63 -15.86 -7.35
CA LEU A 121 -12.82 -15.14 -6.35
C LEU A 121 -12.48 -16.01 -5.13
N TRP A 122 -13.44 -16.83 -4.68
CA TRP A 122 -13.25 -17.74 -3.54
C TRP A 122 -12.15 -18.79 -3.79
N ASN A 123 -11.95 -19.18 -5.04
CA ASN A 123 -10.93 -20.15 -5.44
C ASN A 123 -9.52 -19.55 -5.46
N LEU A 124 -9.38 -18.22 -5.37
CA LEU A 124 -8.09 -17.54 -5.32
C LEU A 124 -7.48 -17.55 -3.92
N SER A 125 -8.29 -17.70 -2.87
CA SER A 125 -7.84 -17.89 -1.49
C SER A 125 -7.69 -19.37 -1.16
N GLN A 126 -6.99 -19.68 -0.06
CA GLN A 126 -6.82 -21.03 0.47
C GLN A 126 -7.13 -21.05 1.96
N THR A 127 -7.49 -22.21 2.51
CA THR A 127 -7.69 -22.37 3.95
C THR A 127 -6.37 -22.18 4.69
N VAL A 128 -6.38 -21.40 5.78
CA VAL A 128 -5.19 -21.03 6.55
C VAL A 128 -5.49 -21.08 8.04
N GLU A 129 -4.45 -21.23 8.87
CA GLU A 129 -4.60 -21.22 10.33
C GLU A 129 -4.77 -19.80 10.90
N GLY A 130 -4.26 -18.79 10.18
CA GLY A 130 -4.32 -17.39 10.58
C GLY A 130 -3.73 -16.48 9.50
N PHE A 131 -3.64 -15.18 9.81
CA PHE A 131 -3.19 -14.17 8.87
C PHE A 131 -1.93 -13.46 9.38
N ASP A 132 -0.96 -13.25 8.50
CA ASP A 132 0.13 -12.33 8.78
C ASP A 132 -0.37 -10.88 8.76
N ILE A 133 -1.31 -10.57 7.87
CA ILE A 133 -1.86 -9.21 7.68
C ILE A 133 -3.37 -9.28 7.42
N PHE A 134 -4.16 -8.56 8.20
CA PHE A 134 -5.55 -8.26 7.88
C PHE A 134 -5.60 -6.90 7.16
N LEU A 135 -6.04 -6.88 5.89
CA LEU A 135 -6.09 -5.66 5.09
C LEU A 135 -7.44 -4.97 5.26
N SER A 136 -7.51 -3.97 6.13
CA SER A 136 -8.70 -3.11 6.25
C SER A 136 -8.63 -1.94 5.28
N HIS A 137 -9.72 -1.70 4.56
CA HIS A 137 -9.77 -0.69 3.52
C HIS A 137 -11.21 -0.27 3.18
N THR A 138 -11.35 0.78 2.37
CA THR A 138 -12.64 1.20 1.81
C THR A 138 -12.67 1.07 0.29
N TRP A 139 -13.75 0.50 -0.25
CA TRP A 139 -14.01 0.42 -1.70
C TRP A 139 -14.31 1.78 -2.34
N GLN A 140 -14.58 2.83 -1.55
CA GLN A 140 -14.75 4.19 -2.09
C GLN A 140 -13.44 4.76 -2.66
N THR A 141 -12.30 4.29 -2.17
CA THR A 141 -10.99 4.73 -2.68
C THR A 141 -10.55 3.84 -3.83
N SER A 142 -10.12 4.48 -4.91
CA SER A 142 -9.68 3.79 -6.14
C SER A 142 -8.63 2.71 -5.84
N GLY A 143 -8.84 1.54 -6.43
CA GLY A 143 -7.93 0.39 -6.33
C GLY A 143 -6.50 0.68 -6.77
N ASN A 144 -6.31 1.60 -7.73
CA ASN A 144 -4.98 1.90 -8.27
C ASN A 144 -4.04 2.43 -7.19
N TRP A 145 -4.54 3.24 -6.24
CA TRP A 145 -3.75 3.73 -5.12
C TRP A 145 -3.38 2.62 -4.15
N LYS A 146 -4.30 1.67 -3.91
CA LYS A 146 -4.05 0.50 -3.06
C LYS A 146 -2.98 -0.41 -3.67
N ILE A 147 -3.08 -0.67 -4.98
CA ILE A 147 -2.09 -1.46 -5.73
C ILE A 147 -0.73 -0.78 -5.64
N LEU A 148 -0.64 0.52 -5.95
CA LEU A 148 0.62 1.25 -5.92
C LEU A 148 1.25 1.22 -4.52
N ALA A 149 0.47 1.53 -3.48
CA ALA A 149 0.94 1.55 -2.11
C ALA A 149 1.46 0.17 -1.67
N LEU A 150 0.63 -0.86 -1.81
CA LEU A 150 0.97 -2.22 -1.39
C LEU A 150 2.12 -2.83 -2.22
N LEU A 151 2.17 -2.55 -3.54
CA LEU A 151 3.24 -3.02 -4.41
C LEU A 151 4.57 -2.40 -3.99
N MET A 152 4.65 -1.10 -3.79
CA MET A 152 5.89 -0.42 -3.37
C MET A 152 6.34 -0.88 -1.98
N GLN A 153 5.42 -1.01 -1.01
CA GLN A 153 5.73 -1.47 0.35
C GLN A 153 6.29 -2.89 0.37
N SER A 154 5.79 -3.76 -0.51
CA SER A 154 6.22 -5.16 -0.57
C SER A 154 7.40 -5.41 -1.51
N SER A 155 7.71 -4.46 -2.42
CA SER A 155 8.69 -4.64 -3.50
C SER A 155 9.99 -3.84 -3.35
N TRP A 156 10.07 -2.83 -2.49
CA TRP A 156 11.24 -1.93 -2.44
C TRP A 156 12.59 -2.66 -2.28
N LYS A 157 12.65 -3.74 -1.50
CA LYS A 157 13.88 -4.55 -1.35
C LYS A 157 14.29 -5.20 -2.67
N ILE A 158 13.31 -5.78 -3.38
CA ILE A 158 13.54 -6.42 -4.68
C ILE A 158 13.92 -5.36 -5.72
N ALA A 159 13.30 -4.18 -5.66
CA ALA A 159 13.65 -3.05 -6.52
C ALA A 159 15.12 -2.65 -6.34
N LEU A 160 15.60 -2.53 -5.09
CA LEU A 160 17.00 -2.21 -4.80
C LEU A 160 17.96 -3.33 -5.24
N TRP A 161 17.63 -4.61 -4.98
CA TRP A 161 18.46 -5.72 -5.44
C TRP A 161 18.56 -5.79 -6.97
N SER A 162 17.43 -5.59 -7.65
CA SER A 162 17.36 -5.56 -9.11
C SER A 162 18.15 -4.38 -9.67
N TRP A 163 18.04 -3.19 -9.04
CA TRP A 163 18.87 -2.03 -9.35
C TRP A 163 20.37 -2.35 -9.20
N THR A 164 20.79 -2.90 -8.06
CA THR A 164 22.21 -3.25 -7.82
C THR A 164 22.72 -4.22 -8.87
N TYR A 165 21.96 -5.28 -9.18
CA TYR A 165 22.36 -6.24 -10.20
C TYR A 165 22.50 -5.59 -11.59
N SER A 166 21.53 -4.77 -12.00
CA SER A 166 21.55 -4.09 -13.30
C SER A 166 22.70 -3.07 -13.39
N VAL A 167 23.00 -2.32 -12.33
CA VAL A 167 24.14 -1.40 -12.26
C VAL A 167 25.45 -2.15 -12.37
N CYS A 168 25.65 -3.22 -11.58
CA CYS A 168 26.87 -4.03 -11.65
C CYS A 168 27.06 -4.65 -13.05
N PHE A 169 25.97 -5.11 -13.68
CA PHE A 169 26.00 -5.65 -15.03
C PHE A 169 26.39 -4.58 -16.06
N ALA A 170 25.81 -3.37 -15.98
CA ALA A 170 26.18 -2.25 -16.86
C ALA A 170 27.66 -1.87 -16.71
N MET A 171 28.15 -1.75 -15.46
CA MET A 171 29.56 -1.47 -15.19
C MET A 171 30.46 -2.56 -15.79
N PHE A 172 30.11 -3.84 -15.64
CA PHE A 172 30.86 -4.95 -16.25
C PHE A 172 30.93 -4.83 -17.77
N LEU A 173 29.80 -4.52 -18.43
CA LEU A 173 29.77 -4.34 -19.89
C LEU A 173 30.61 -3.14 -20.36
N CYS A 174 30.62 -2.04 -19.61
CA CYS A 174 31.45 -0.87 -19.91
C CYS A 174 32.94 -1.11 -19.67
N VAL A 175 33.31 -1.82 -18.60
CA VAL A 175 34.71 -2.21 -18.32
C VAL A 175 35.22 -3.17 -19.39
N SER A 176 34.36 -4.04 -19.91
CA SER A 176 34.69 -5.01 -20.97
C SER A 176 34.63 -4.42 -22.38
N ASP A 177 34.46 -3.10 -22.52
CA ASP A 177 34.34 -2.38 -23.79
C ASP A 177 33.20 -2.88 -24.71
N ILE A 178 32.19 -3.56 -24.15
CA ILE A 178 31.00 -3.99 -24.88
C ILE A 178 30.04 -2.81 -25.07
N LEU A 179 29.86 -2.01 -24.01
CA LEU A 179 29.09 -0.77 -24.06
C LEU A 179 30.05 0.42 -24.24
N PRO A 180 29.85 1.26 -25.26
CA PRO A 180 30.73 2.39 -25.52
C PRO A 180 30.47 3.53 -24.52
N MET A 181 31.55 4.18 -24.07
CA MET A 181 31.50 5.39 -23.24
C MET A 181 31.94 6.58 -24.10
N THR A 182 31.01 7.09 -24.91
CA THR A 182 31.29 8.09 -25.95
C THR A 182 31.48 9.51 -25.41
N GLY A 183 31.02 9.77 -24.19
CA GLY A 183 31.18 11.07 -23.55
C GLY A 183 32.60 11.26 -23.03
N ILE A 184 33.04 12.51 -22.93
CA ILE A 184 34.37 12.87 -22.47
C ILE A 184 34.26 14.05 -21.50
N VAL A 185 34.76 13.88 -20.29
CA VAL A 185 34.67 14.89 -19.22
C VAL A 185 36.03 15.09 -18.55
N GLU A 186 36.33 16.32 -18.16
CA GLU A 186 37.52 16.61 -17.35
C GLU A 186 37.18 16.43 -15.88
N MET A 187 37.94 15.58 -15.19
CA MET A 187 37.73 15.33 -13.76
C MET A 187 38.95 15.76 -12.96
N ASN A 188 38.69 16.37 -11.80
CA ASN A 188 39.70 16.75 -10.82
C ASN A 188 39.32 16.18 -9.45
N VAL A 189 39.98 15.09 -9.02
CA VAL A 189 39.66 14.42 -7.75
C VAL A 189 40.95 13.98 -7.05
N ALA A 190 41.17 14.46 -5.82
CA ALA A 190 42.35 14.14 -5.02
C ALA A 190 43.69 14.29 -5.77
N GLY A 191 43.83 15.37 -6.56
CA GLY A 191 45.03 15.64 -7.37
C GLY A 191 45.13 14.83 -8.69
N PHE A 192 44.18 13.94 -8.97
CA PHE A 192 44.04 13.32 -10.29
C PHE A 192 43.30 14.28 -11.22
N HIS A 193 43.98 14.72 -12.27
CA HIS A 193 43.43 15.59 -13.32
C HIS A 193 43.55 14.90 -14.68
N ALA A 194 42.44 14.37 -15.19
CA ALA A 194 42.43 13.70 -16.49
C ALA A 194 41.08 13.79 -17.20
N THR A 195 41.15 13.62 -18.50
CA THR A 195 40.00 13.43 -19.38
C THR A 195 39.48 12.00 -19.23
N CYS A 196 38.28 11.86 -18.65
CA CYS A 196 37.65 10.58 -18.37
C CYS A 196 36.53 10.28 -19.38
N PRO A 197 36.45 9.04 -19.90
CA PRO A 197 35.30 8.63 -20.68
C PRO A 197 34.06 8.53 -19.79
N LEU A 198 32.89 8.91 -20.30
CA LEU A 198 31.63 8.85 -19.57
C LEU A 198 30.55 8.24 -20.45
N GLY A 199 29.80 7.28 -19.91
CA GLY A 199 28.60 6.74 -20.53
C GLY A 199 27.35 7.28 -19.84
N THR A 200 26.21 6.69 -20.16
CA THR A 200 24.93 6.89 -19.43
C THR A 200 24.31 5.56 -19.03
N TRP A 201 25.05 4.47 -19.24
CA TRP A 201 24.52 3.12 -19.16
C TRP A 201 24.20 2.70 -17.74
N VAL A 202 25.00 3.10 -16.75
CA VAL A 202 24.74 2.77 -15.34
C VAL A 202 23.40 3.37 -14.88
N ILE A 203 23.09 4.60 -15.29
CA ILE A 203 21.80 5.25 -14.99
C ILE A 203 20.65 4.57 -15.73
N VAL A 204 20.80 4.31 -17.03
CA VAL A 204 19.75 3.63 -17.83
C VAL A 204 19.44 2.24 -17.26
N PHE A 205 20.46 1.44 -16.99
CA PHE A 205 20.30 0.11 -16.41
C PHE A 205 19.78 0.19 -14.97
N GLY A 206 20.18 1.20 -14.19
CA GLY A 206 19.62 1.45 -12.86
C GLY A 206 18.11 1.72 -12.91
N PHE A 207 17.66 2.58 -13.83
CA PHE A 207 16.23 2.87 -14.03
C PHE A 207 15.45 1.62 -14.43
N VAL A 208 15.93 0.91 -15.46
CA VAL A 208 15.29 -0.31 -15.96
C VAL A 208 15.29 -1.40 -14.89
N GLY A 209 16.41 -1.63 -14.22
CA GLY A 209 16.56 -2.60 -13.15
C GLY A 209 15.61 -2.33 -11.99
N THR A 210 15.51 -1.09 -11.52
CA THR A 210 14.57 -0.72 -10.46
C THR A 210 13.12 -0.96 -10.88
N THR A 211 12.75 -0.52 -12.09
CA THR A 211 11.38 -0.67 -12.64
C THR A 211 11.01 -2.15 -12.78
N LEU A 212 11.87 -2.96 -13.37
CA LEU A 212 11.67 -4.40 -13.49
C LEU A 212 11.60 -5.06 -12.12
N GLY A 213 12.42 -4.63 -11.16
CA GLY A 213 12.37 -5.15 -9.80
C GLY A 213 11.00 -4.93 -9.13
N VAL A 214 10.42 -3.73 -9.28
CA VAL A 214 9.06 -3.44 -8.79
C VAL A 214 8.02 -4.30 -9.52
N LEU A 215 8.05 -4.37 -10.86
CA LEU A 215 7.04 -5.09 -11.65
C LEU A 215 7.12 -6.61 -11.45
N LEU A 216 8.32 -7.18 -11.45
CA LEU A 216 8.55 -8.61 -11.27
C LEU A 216 8.35 -9.05 -9.83
N SER A 217 8.39 -8.14 -8.86
CA SER A 217 8.15 -8.48 -7.45
C SER A 217 6.80 -9.15 -7.21
N ALA A 218 5.78 -8.87 -8.03
CA ALA A 218 4.48 -9.54 -7.95
C ALA A 218 4.52 -11.03 -8.31
N TYR A 219 5.53 -11.45 -9.08
CA TYR A 219 5.68 -12.81 -9.61
C TYR A 219 6.86 -13.57 -9.00
N ILE A 220 7.78 -12.87 -8.33
CA ILE A 220 8.92 -13.51 -7.66
C ILE A 220 8.44 -14.32 -6.44
N PRO A 221 8.83 -15.60 -6.32
CA PRO A 221 8.50 -16.45 -5.18
C PRO A 221 8.86 -15.82 -3.84
N THR A 222 8.20 -16.28 -2.79
CA THR A 222 8.28 -15.77 -1.43
C THR A 222 9.64 -16.02 -0.74
N TRP A 223 10.60 -16.65 -1.41
CA TRP A 223 11.93 -16.94 -0.85
C TRP A 223 12.70 -15.68 -0.46
N PHE A 224 12.49 -14.57 -1.17
CA PHE A 224 13.20 -13.31 -0.93
C PHE A 224 12.44 -12.31 -0.05
N SER A 225 11.20 -12.63 0.31
CA SER A 225 10.37 -11.75 1.12
C SER A 225 9.25 -12.57 1.72
N SER A 226 9.05 -12.45 3.04
CA SER A 226 7.88 -13.01 3.73
C SER A 226 6.62 -12.42 3.12
N SER A 227 6.11 -13.03 2.05
CA SER A 227 4.82 -12.68 1.46
C SER A 227 3.78 -13.16 2.45
N GLY A 228 3.40 -12.25 3.34
CA GLY A 228 2.43 -12.56 4.36
C GLY A 228 1.15 -13.08 3.73
N THR A 229 0.63 -14.17 4.30
CA THR A 229 -0.75 -14.58 4.05
C THR A 229 -1.64 -13.47 4.57
N CYS A 230 -2.47 -12.88 3.71
CA CYS A 230 -3.34 -11.79 4.11
C CYS A 230 -4.83 -12.16 3.99
N PHE A 231 -5.62 -11.59 4.89
CA PHE A 231 -7.06 -11.52 4.72
C PHE A 231 -7.41 -10.36 3.80
N LEU A 232 -8.21 -10.65 2.76
CA LEU A 232 -8.77 -9.66 1.85
C LEU A 232 -10.23 -10.04 1.58
N ASP A 233 -11.16 -9.22 2.07
CA ASP A 233 -12.61 -9.45 2.06
C ASP A 233 -13.15 -10.08 0.76
N VAL A 234 -12.78 -9.54 -0.40
CA VAL A 234 -13.27 -9.95 -1.72
C VAL A 234 -12.94 -11.40 -2.11
N VAL A 235 -11.86 -11.98 -1.57
CA VAL A 235 -11.45 -13.37 -1.86
C VAL A 235 -11.53 -14.28 -0.63
N SER A 236 -11.50 -13.70 0.58
CA SER A 236 -11.55 -14.42 1.85
C SER A 236 -12.97 -14.65 2.35
N ILE A 237 -13.98 -13.95 1.82
CA ILE A 237 -15.41 -14.17 2.08
C ILE A 237 -16.08 -14.67 0.80
N HIS A 238 -16.95 -15.67 0.90
CA HIS A 238 -17.64 -16.22 -0.27
C HIS A 238 -18.64 -15.18 -0.79
N GLN A 239 -18.57 -14.81 -2.07
CA GLN A 239 -19.31 -13.66 -2.62
C GLN A 239 -20.69 -14.00 -3.23
N THR A 240 -21.03 -15.30 -3.28
CA THR A 240 -22.22 -15.84 -3.98
C THR A 240 -23.05 -16.84 -3.18
N ASP A 241 -22.49 -17.42 -2.10
CA ASP A 241 -23.19 -18.37 -1.24
C ASP A 241 -23.63 -17.55 -0.03
N PRO A 242 -24.95 -17.33 0.15
CA PRO A 242 -25.45 -16.42 1.18
C PRO A 242 -25.08 -16.89 2.59
N VAL A 243 -25.00 -18.21 2.83
CA VAL A 243 -24.69 -18.78 4.15
C VAL A 243 -23.22 -18.56 4.47
N LEU A 244 -22.32 -18.87 3.52
CA LEU A 244 -20.88 -18.65 3.72
C LEU A 244 -20.51 -17.16 3.74
N MET A 245 -21.20 -16.33 2.94
CA MET A 245 -21.04 -14.88 2.94
C MET A 245 -21.42 -14.30 4.31
N GLU A 246 -22.59 -14.67 4.83
CA GLU A 246 -23.07 -14.28 6.15
C GLU A 246 -22.09 -14.73 7.24
N ARG A 247 -21.67 -16.00 7.22
CA ARG A 247 -20.66 -16.54 8.14
C ARG A 247 -19.35 -15.73 8.10
N GLY A 248 -18.90 -15.34 6.92
CA GLY A 248 -17.69 -14.54 6.75
C GLY A 248 -17.83 -13.11 7.28
N ILE A 249 -18.93 -12.42 6.97
CA ILE A 249 -19.17 -11.03 7.40
C ILE A 249 -19.34 -10.95 8.92
N TYR A 250 -20.19 -11.80 9.50
CA TYR A 250 -20.43 -11.76 10.95
C TYR A 250 -19.39 -12.53 11.77
N GLY A 251 -18.49 -13.26 11.10
CA GLY A 251 -17.30 -13.89 11.66
C GLY A 251 -16.02 -13.03 11.60
N LEU A 252 -16.09 -11.80 11.08
CA LEU A 252 -14.93 -10.90 10.93
C LEU A 252 -14.15 -10.71 12.23
N GLY A 253 -14.82 -10.62 13.38
CA GLY A 253 -14.15 -10.50 14.68
C GLY A 253 -13.26 -11.72 15.00
N GLY A 254 -13.69 -12.93 14.63
CA GLY A 254 -12.87 -14.14 14.70
C GLY A 254 -11.70 -14.13 13.72
N PHE A 255 -11.82 -13.52 12.54
CA PHE A 255 -10.68 -13.35 11.64
C PHE A 255 -9.63 -12.38 12.19
N LEU A 256 -10.07 -11.34 12.90
CA LEU A 256 -9.19 -10.39 13.54
C LEU A 256 -8.39 -11.02 14.69
N THR A 257 -8.95 -11.95 15.47
CA THR A 257 -8.23 -12.64 16.57
C THR A 257 -7.07 -13.52 16.09
N VAL A 258 -7.13 -14.02 14.84
CA VAL A 258 -6.06 -14.83 14.24
C VAL A 258 -5.12 -14.04 13.33
N ALA A 259 -5.28 -12.71 13.27
CA ALA A 259 -4.41 -11.82 12.49
C ALA A 259 -3.26 -11.26 13.36
N ARG A 260 -2.03 -11.32 12.86
CA ARG A 260 -0.83 -10.78 13.54
C ARG A 260 -0.70 -9.25 13.44
N GLU A 261 -1.20 -8.69 12.35
CA GLU A 261 -1.18 -7.25 12.06
C GLU A 261 -2.50 -6.84 11.42
N LEU A 262 -3.12 -5.76 11.92
CA LEU A 262 -4.16 -5.04 11.19
C LEU A 262 -3.50 -3.91 10.40
N ARG A 263 -3.55 -3.99 9.07
CA ARG A 263 -3.04 -2.95 8.19
C ARG A 263 -4.18 -2.18 7.56
N VAL A 264 -4.26 -0.91 7.94
CA VAL A 264 -5.26 0.03 7.44
C VAL A 264 -4.72 0.78 6.23
N LEU A 265 -5.36 0.56 5.08
CA LEU A 265 -5.11 1.31 3.85
C LEU A 265 -5.88 2.61 3.91
N TRP A 266 -5.28 3.59 4.57
CA TRP A 266 -5.96 4.80 4.95
C TRP A 266 -6.18 5.75 3.77
N SER A 267 -7.37 6.34 3.74
CA SER A 267 -7.79 7.42 2.85
C SER A 267 -8.93 8.21 3.53
N PRO A 268 -9.24 9.45 3.07
CA PRO A 268 -10.27 10.28 3.71
C PRO A 268 -11.62 9.61 4.00
N PRO A 269 -12.23 8.79 3.10
CA PRO A 269 -13.52 8.14 3.38
C PRO A 269 -13.44 6.90 4.29
N TYR A 270 -12.26 6.54 4.79
CA TYR A 270 -12.12 5.32 5.60
C TYR A 270 -12.87 5.42 6.94
N LEU A 271 -12.68 6.53 7.67
CA LEU A 271 -13.28 6.70 9.00
C LEU A 271 -14.76 7.07 8.98
N SER A 272 -15.31 7.45 7.82
CA SER A 272 -16.74 7.64 7.71
C SER A 272 -17.51 6.32 7.68
N ARG A 273 -16.85 5.16 7.53
CA ARG A 273 -17.52 3.86 7.45
C ARG A 273 -17.52 3.13 8.79
N LEU A 274 -18.71 2.78 9.25
CA LEU A 274 -18.91 2.10 10.54
C LEU A 274 -18.11 0.78 10.65
N TRP A 275 -18.16 -0.07 9.62
CA TRP A 275 -17.38 -1.31 9.56
C TRP A 275 -15.86 -1.09 9.73
N CYS A 276 -15.30 -0.08 9.06
CA CYS A 276 -13.86 0.18 9.09
C CYS A 276 -13.36 0.63 10.48
N VAL A 277 -14.17 1.40 11.21
CA VAL A 277 -13.85 1.81 12.59
C VAL A 277 -14.12 0.68 13.58
N PHE A 278 -15.17 -0.10 13.35
CA PHE A 278 -15.44 -1.32 14.11
C PHE A 278 -14.27 -2.31 14.01
N GLU A 279 -13.70 -2.55 12.84
CA GLU A 279 -12.54 -3.43 12.65
C GLU A 279 -11.33 -3.00 13.48
N LEU A 280 -11.04 -1.70 13.57
CA LEU A 280 -9.96 -1.15 14.39
C LEU A 280 -10.16 -1.49 15.88
N ALA A 281 -11.35 -1.23 16.39
CA ALA A 281 -11.69 -1.46 17.79
C ALA A 281 -11.80 -2.95 18.12
N ALA A 282 -12.46 -3.73 17.27
CA ALA A 282 -12.56 -5.18 17.36
C ALA A 282 -11.18 -5.84 17.38
N TYR A 283 -10.26 -5.38 16.52
CA TYR A 283 -8.90 -5.89 16.50
C TYR A 283 -8.15 -5.58 17.79
N ARG A 284 -8.27 -4.37 18.35
CA ARG A 284 -7.62 -4.05 19.63
C ARG A 284 -8.23 -4.85 20.79
N MET A 285 -9.54 -5.09 20.76
CA MET A 285 -10.20 -5.93 21.76
C MET A 285 -9.72 -7.38 21.68
N ALA A 286 -9.67 -7.93 20.46
CA ALA A 286 -9.18 -9.27 20.18
C ALA A 286 -7.69 -9.44 20.45
N ASN A 287 -6.89 -8.42 20.15
CA ASN A 287 -5.43 -8.43 20.21
C ASN A 287 -4.91 -7.18 20.95
N PRO A 288 -4.94 -7.15 22.29
CA PRO A 288 -4.52 -5.99 23.06
C PRO A 288 -3.07 -5.54 22.76
N ALA A 289 -2.18 -6.49 22.47
CA ALA A 289 -0.80 -6.24 22.06
C ALA A 289 -0.56 -6.34 20.53
N GLY A 290 -1.63 -6.55 19.75
CA GLY A 290 -1.56 -6.67 18.30
C GLY A 290 -1.04 -5.39 17.65
N LYS A 291 -0.36 -5.54 16.51
CA LYS A 291 0.15 -4.40 15.75
C LYS A 291 -0.94 -3.81 14.87
N ILE A 292 -1.21 -2.51 14.96
CA ILE A 292 -2.00 -1.77 13.98
C ILE A 292 -1.05 -0.89 13.16
N SER A 293 -1.09 -1.03 11.84
CA SER A 293 -0.30 -0.24 10.89
C SER A 293 -1.23 0.64 10.05
N MET A 294 -1.11 1.95 10.21
CA MET A 294 -1.79 2.93 9.37
C MET A 294 -0.92 3.31 8.19
N THR A 295 -1.41 3.03 6.99
CA THR A 295 -0.64 3.18 5.77
C THR A 295 -1.37 4.09 4.78
N PRO A 296 -0.94 5.35 4.64
CA PRO A 296 -1.57 6.29 3.73
C PRO A 296 -1.33 5.91 2.27
N LEU A 297 -2.37 5.96 1.44
CA LEU A 297 -2.31 5.50 0.05
C LEU A 297 -1.56 6.45 -0.93
N PHE A 298 -1.18 7.65 -0.49
CA PHE A 298 -0.62 8.70 -1.35
C PHE A 298 0.89 8.85 -1.24
N VAL A 299 1.53 8.30 -0.21
CA VAL A 299 2.97 8.48 0.02
C VAL A 299 3.77 7.83 -1.10
N GLU A 300 3.40 6.62 -1.49
CA GLU A 300 4.08 5.88 -2.55
C GLU A 300 3.97 6.55 -3.92
N ALA A 301 2.89 7.29 -4.18
CA ALA A 301 2.75 8.12 -5.37
C ALA A 301 3.77 9.25 -5.41
N CYS A 302 3.95 9.93 -4.27
CA CYS A 302 4.96 10.99 -4.15
C CYS A 302 6.37 10.43 -4.35
N ILE A 303 6.66 9.26 -3.77
CA ILE A 303 7.94 8.57 -3.94
C ILE A 303 8.19 8.18 -5.39
N LEU A 304 7.19 7.64 -6.09
CA LEU A 304 7.33 7.28 -7.51
C LEU A 304 7.63 8.51 -8.38
N ILE A 305 6.94 9.63 -8.14
CA ILE A 305 7.19 10.88 -8.85
C ILE A 305 8.59 11.42 -8.54
N LEU A 306 9.02 11.45 -7.28
CA LEU A 306 10.36 11.88 -6.89
C LEU A 306 11.45 11.01 -7.52
N TRP A 307 11.26 9.69 -7.50
CA TRP A 307 12.16 8.73 -8.14
C TRP A 307 12.25 8.99 -9.66
N ALA A 308 11.13 9.11 -10.37
CA ALA A 308 11.16 9.41 -11.80
C ALA A 308 11.80 10.78 -12.10
N SER A 309 11.53 11.78 -11.26
CA SER A 309 12.09 13.14 -11.39
C SER A 309 13.61 13.17 -11.19
N THR A 310 14.13 12.37 -10.25
CA THR A 310 15.57 12.30 -9.99
C THR A 310 16.31 11.58 -11.11
N TYR A 311 15.74 10.51 -11.69
CA TYR A 311 16.29 9.90 -12.91
C TYR A 311 16.28 10.86 -14.11
N CYS A 312 15.19 11.61 -14.29
CA CYS A 312 15.12 12.65 -15.33
C CYS A 312 16.19 13.73 -15.12
N GLY A 313 16.30 14.26 -13.90
CA GLY A 313 17.32 15.24 -13.52
C GLY A 313 18.74 14.73 -13.72
N ALA A 314 19.05 13.53 -13.25
CA ALA A 314 20.36 12.91 -13.42
C ALA A 314 20.71 12.70 -14.89
N MET A 315 19.77 12.23 -15.71
CA MET A 315 19.99 12.04 -17.15
C MET A 315 20.24 13.38 -17.87
N VAL A 316 19.43 14.41 -17.59
CA VAL A 316 19.62 15.74 -18.17
C VAL A 316 20.97 16.34 -17.77
N HIS A 317 21.35 16.20 -16.50
CA HIS A 317 22.66 16.64 -16.00
C HIS A 317 23.81 15.92 -16.70
N GLN A 318 23.73 14.59 -16.86
CA GLN A 318 24.77 13.82 -17.55
C GLN A 318 24.91 14.22 -19.02
N ILE A 319 23.80 14.44 -19.72
CA ILE A 319 23.83 14.92 -21.11
C ILE A 319 24.51 16.29 -21.18
N THR A 320 24.22 17.22 -20.26
CA THR A 320 24.86 18.55 -20.30
C THR A 320 26.31 18.52 -19.88
N PHE A 321 26.67 17.64 -18.94
CA PHE A 321 28.03 17.41 -18.48
C PHE A 321 28.91 16.85 -19.60
N VAL A 322 28.43 15.82 -20.31
CA VAL A 322 29.10 15.24 -21.49
C VAL A 322 29.21 16.25 -22.64
N SER A 323 28.23 17.14 -22.77
CA SER A 323 28.23 18.18 -23.81
C SER A 323 29.18 19.35 -23.50
N GLN A 324 29.91 19.30 -22.38
CA GLN A 324 30.87 20.32 -21.94
C GLN A 324 30.28 21.73 -21.87
N TYR A 325 29.00 21.85 -21.54
CA TYR A 325 28.39 23.14 -21.27
C TYR A 325 29.01 23.78 -20.00
N ASP A 326 28.97 25.11 -19.92
CA ASP A 326 29.39 25.85 -18.72
C ASP A 326 28.69 25.33 -17.46
N GLY A 327 29.38 25.37 -16.32
CA GLY A 327 28.88 24.85 -15.05
C GLY A 327 27.53 25.45 -14.64
N ASN A 328 27.28 26.73 -14.95
CA ASN A 328 25.99 27.35 -14.66
C ASN A 328 24.85 26.71 -15.48
N LEU A 329 25.11 26.38 -16.75
CA LEU A 329 24.10 25.74 -17.60
C LEU A 329 23.83 24.31 -17.14
N GLN A 330 24.84 23.58 -16.68
CA GLN A 330 24.66 22.23 -16.10
C GLN A 330 23.74 22.28 -14.87
N MET A 331 23.97 23.23 -13.94
CA MET A 331 23.12 23.43 -12.76
C MET A 331 21.68 23.79 -13.14
N VAL A 332 21.51 24.73 -14.07
CA VAL A 332 20.18 25.14 -14.56
C VAL A 332 19.45 23.95 -15.19
N SER A 333 20.12 23.17 -16.04
CA SER A 333 19.55 21.99 -16.67
C SER A 333 19.14 20.91 -15.66
N PHE A 334 19.90 20.71 -14.58
CA PHE A 334 19.51 19.81 -13.50
C PHE A 334 18.23 20.28 -12.78
N VAL A 335 18.10 21.59 -12.52
CA VAL A 335 16.88 22.17 -11.94
C VAL A 335 15.68 21.98 -12.88
N PHE A 336 15.87 22.18 -14.18
CA PHE A 336 14.80 21.94 -15.16
C PHE A 336 14.41 20.45 -15.27
N GLY A 337 15.39 19.54 -15.27
CA GLY A 337 15.15 18.10 -15.32
C GLY A 337 14.41 17.56 -14.09
N THR A 338 14.52 18.26 -12.95
CA THR A 338 13.84 17.90 -11.68
C THR A 338 12.51 18.62 -11.45
N LEU A 339 12.03 19.46 -12.37
CA LEU A 339 10.73 20.14 -12.24
C LEU A 339 9.54 19.22 -11.91
N PRO A 340 9.46 17.97 -12.41
CA PRO A 340 8.36 17.08 -12.01
C PRO A 340 8.32 16.78 -10.50
N ALA A 341 9.43 16.95 -9.77
CA ALA A 341 9.46 16.84 -8.30
C ALA A 341 8.62 17.92 -7.62
N MET A 342 8.36 19.05 -8.27
CA MET A 342 7.42 20.07 -7.77
C MET A 342 6.01 19.51 -7.61
N ILE A 343 5.59 18.57 -8.49
CA ILE A 343 4.32 17.86 -8.36
C ILE A 343 4.31 17.03 -7.07
N ALA A 344 5.39 16.29 -6.81
CA ALA A 344 5.51 15.51 -5.57
C ALA A 344 5.50 16.39 -4.32
N VAL A 345 6.20 17.54 -4.33
CA VAL A 345 6.15 18.52 -3.24
C VAL A 345 4.72 19.01 -3.03
N HIS A 346 3.99 19.34 -4.11
CA HIS A 346 2.60 19.76 -4.01
C HIS A 346 1.70 18.69 -3.39
N LEU A 347 1.83 17.44 -3.86
CA LEU A 347 1.08 16.30 -3.36
C LEU A 347 1.41 15.98 -1.90
N LEU A 348 2.68 16.05 -1.50
CA LEU A 348 3.10 15.88 -0.11
C LEU A 348 2.44 16.93 0.79
N ARG A 349 2.39 18.20 0.37
CA ARG A 349 1.69 19.25 1.12
C ARG A 349 0.19 18.96 1.22
N HIS A 350 -0.45 18.52 0.15
CA HIS A 350 -1.86 18.13 0.17
C HIS A 350 -2.10 16.95 1.12
N PHE A 351 -1.22 15.96 1.08
CA PHE A 351 -1.24 14.83 2.01
C PHE A 351 -1.12 15.28 3.47
N SER A 352 -0.32 16.31 3.78
CA SER A 352 -0.27 16.89 5.12
C SER A 352 -1.62 17.46 5.58
N VAL A 353 -2.44 18.00 4.67
CA VAL A 353 -3.83 18.42 4.99
C VAL A 353 -4.69 17.21 5.27
N GLU A 354 -4.65 16.19 4.42
CA GLU A 354 -5.47 14.99 4.62
C GLU A 354 -5.07 14.26 5.92
N LYS A 355 -3.78 14.23 6.25
CA LYS A 355 -3.26 13.74 7.53
C LYS A 355 -3.80 14.54 8.71
N ARG A 356 -3.83 15.87 8.64
CA ARG A 356 -4.43 16.69 9.71
C ARG A 356 -5.93 16.47 9.82
N LYS A 357 -6.61 16.34 8.67
CA LYS A 357 -8.04 16.01 8.62
C LYS A 357 -8.32 14.66 9.27
N LEU A 358 -7.52 13.63 8.98
CA LEU A 358 -7.59 12.32 9.64
C LEU A 358 -7.56 12.45 11.16
N LEU A 359 -6.56 13.17 11.67
CA LEU A 359 -6.40 13.34 13.11
C LEU A 359 -7.60 14.07 13.72
N LYS A 360 -8.11 15.08 13.03
CA LYS A 360 -9.34 15.79 13.45
C LYS A 360 -10.58 14.89 13.41
N ASP A 361 -10.76 14.12 12.34
CA ASP A 361 -11.90 13.21 12.17
C ASP A 361 -11.88 12.11 13.24
N LEU A 362 -10.70 11.64 13.66
CA LEU A 362 -10.55 10.73 14.79
C LEU A 362 -10.86 11.41 16.13
N SER A 363 -10.36 12.62 16.37
CA SER A 363 -10.57 13.32 17.64
C SER A 363 -12.02 13.78 17.83
N GLN A 364 -12.77 13.94 16.74
CA GLN A 364 -14.19 14.32 16.72
C GLN A 364 -15.10 13.14 16.37
N PHE A 365 -14.59 11.91 16.42
CA PHE A 365 -15.35 10.74 15.98
C PHE A 365 -16.59 10.49 16.87
N ASP A 366 -17.74 10.28 16.21
CA ASP A 366 -18.99 9.83 16.82
C ASP A 366 -19.54 8.67 15.98
N VAL A 367 -19.69 7.51 16.62
CA VAL A 367 -20.21 6.29 15.99
C VAL A 367 -21.59 6.46 15.36
N ARG A 368 -22.42 7.37 15.89
CA ARG A 368 -23.78 7.61 15.39
C ARG A 368 -23.79 8.26 14.00
N ASN A 369 -22.71 8.99 13.68
CA ASN A 369 -22.52 9.67 12.41
C ASN A 369 -21.81 8.80 11.37
N ALA A 370 -21.37 7.58 11.74
CA ALA A 370 -20.69 6.69 10.81
C ALA A 370 -21.68 6.07 9.82
N ASP A 371 -21.31 6.11 8.54
CA ASP A 371 -22.08 5.55 7.44
C ASP A 371 -22.07 4.02 7.50
N CYS A 372 -23.26 3.43 7.41
CA CYS A 372 -23.44 2.00 7.18
C CYS A 372 -24.37 1.81 5.97
N ARG A 373 -24.08 0.82 5.13
CA ARG A 373 -24.91 0.55 3.93
C ARG A 373 -26.18 -0.24 4.24
N SER A 374 -26.15 -1.03 5.30
CA SER A 374 -27.20 -1.95 5.72
C SER A 374 -27.59 -1.59 7.16
N GLU A 375 -28.88 -1.35 7.39
CA GLU A 375 -29.38 -1.07 8.75
C GLU A 375 -29.20 -2.30 9.66
N PHE A 376 -29.34 -3.50 9.12
CA PHE A 376 -29.06 -4.72 9.88
C PHE A 376 -27.59 -4.80 10.32
N ASP A 377 -26.65 -4.47 9.43
CA ASP A 377 -25.21 -4.43 9.78
C ASP A 377 -24.96 -3.36 10.84
N LYS A 378 -25.65 -2.23 10.75
CA LYS A 378 -25.57 -1.14 11.73
C LYS A 378 -26.04 -1.63 13.10
N GLU A 379 -27.22 -2.23 13.18
CA GLU A 379 -27.75 -2.83 14.42
C GLU A 379 -26.79 -3.88 14.99
N PHE A 380 -26.27 -4.77 14.15
CA PHE A 380 -25.30 -5.79 14.54
C PHE A 380 -24.02 -5.18 15.15
N ILE A 381 -23.43 -4.20 14.48
CA ILE A 381 -22.22 -3.53 14.96
C ILE A 381 -22.50 -2.77 16.26
N HIS A 382 -23.63 -2.06 16.34
CA HIS A 382 -24.01 -1.35 17.57
C HIS A 382 -24.26 -2.30 18.74
N ALA A 383 -24.82 -3.49 18.51
CA ALA A 383 -24.96 -4.51 19.53
C ALA A 383 -23.59 -4.98 20.05
N ALA A 384 -22.65 -5.31 19.15
CA ALA A 384 -21.29 -5.69 19.51
C ALA A 384 -20.55 -4.57 20.25
N ILE A 385 -20.71 -3.32 19.81
CA ILE A 385 -20.15 -2.14 20.49
C ILE A 385 -20.70 -2.00 21.91
N THR A 386 -22.01 -2.18 22.08
CA THR A 386 -22.68 -2.11 23.39
C THR A 386 -22.20 -3.22 24.30
N GLU A 387 -21.99 -4.43 23.77
CA GLU A 387 -21.44 -5.55 24.52
C GLU A 387 -20.00 -5.29 25.00
N TRP A 388 -19.11 -4.84 24.11
CA TRP A 388 -17.68 -4.70 24.44
C TRP A 388 -17.36 -3.44 25.23
N TYR A 389 -18.04 -2.32 24.93
CA TYR A 389 -17.73 -1.00 25.49
C TYR A 389 -18.84 -0.49 26.42
N GLY A 390 -19.94 -1.21 26.56
CA GLY A 390 -21.09 -0.86 27.40
C GLY A 390 -22.08 0.09 26.72
N THR A 391 -21.60 1.17 26.09
CA THR A 391 -22.46 2.11 25.35
C THR A 391 -21.77 2.66 24.09
N PRO A 392 -22.52 3.14 23.08
CA PRO A 392 -21.95 3.80 21.89
C PRO A 392 -21.09 5.04 22.22
N GLU A 393 -21.38 5.73 23.32
CA GLU A 393 -20.66 6.92 23.78
C GLU A 393 -19.28 6.53 24.32
N LYS A 394 -19.21 5.48 25.15
CA LYS A 394 -17.94 4.93 25.66
C LYS A 394 -17.06 4.41 24.54
N PHE A 395 -17.65 3.83 23.50
CA PHE A 395 -16.92 3.46 22.29
C PHE A 395 -16.36 4.68 21.56
N SER A 396 -17.17 5.72 21.37
CA SER A 396 -16.70 6.96 20.71
C SER A 396 -15.63 7.65 21.55
N GLU A 397 -15.72 7.62 22.89
CA GLU A 397 -14.68 8.08 23.81
C GLU A 397 -13.39 7.25 23.67
N TYR A 398 -13.50 5.92 23.60
CA TYR A 398 -12.37 5.03 23.34
C TYR A 398 -11.67 5.34 22.01
N VAL A 399 -12.45 5.58 20.95
CA VAL A 399 -11.91 5.95 19.63
C VAL A 399 -11.17 7.29 19.68
N ARG A 400 -11.77 8.30 20.31
CA ARG A 400 -11.19 9.65 20.47
C ARG A 400 -10.00 9.71 21.42
N GLY A 401 -9.92 8.78 22.38
CA GLY A 401 -8.86 8.67 23.37
C GLY A 401 -7.79 7.65 22.96
N GLN A 402 -7.88 6.45 23.53
CA GLN A 402 -6.82 5.44 23.44
C GLN A 402 -6.48 5.04 21.99
N LEU A 403 -7.49 4.82 21.15
CA LEU A 403 -7.25 4.43 19.75
C LEU A 403 -6.61 5.59 18.97
N PHE A 404 -7.10 6.82 19.14
CA PHE A 404 -6.51 8.01 18.54
C PHE A 404 -5.02 8.16 18.90
N GLU A 405 -4.66 8.06 20.18
CA GLU A 405 -3.25 8.16 20.62
C GLU A 405 -2.36 7.12 19.95
N GLU A 406 -2.84 5.88 19.86
CA GLU A 406 -2.10 4.82 19.18
C GLU A 406 -1.98 5.08 17.68
N MET A 407 -3.06 5.51 17.04
CA MET A 407 -3.11 5.81 15.61
C MET A 407 -2.18 6.96 15.26
N VAL A 408 -2.17 8.03 16.06
CA VAL A 408 -1.25 9.15 15.92
C VAL A 408 0.19 8.67 16.05
N ALA A 409 0.50 7.85 17.06
CA ALA A 409 1.83 7.27 17.25
C ALA A 409 2.26 6.43 16.03
N GLY A 410 1.33 5.70 15.41
CA GLY A 410 1.52 4.94 14.18
C GLY A 410 1.77 5.82 12.95
N ILE A 411 0.89 6.79 12.68
CA ILE A 411 0.99 7.71 11.53
C ILE A 411 2.33 8.46 11.51
N HIS A 412 2.82 8.84 12.68
CA HIS A 412 4.12 9.50 12.76
C HIS A 412 5.31 8.56 12.54
N ARG A 413 5.21 7.28 12.93
CA ARG A 413 6.20 6.26 12.52
C ARG A 413 6.16 6.00 11.02
N SER A 414 5.02 6.25 10.38
CA SER A 414 4.81 6.17 8.93
C SER A 414 5.34 7.39 8.16
N SER A 415 6.20 8.24 8.74
CA SER A 415 6.99 9.17 7.92
C SER A 415 7.72 8.37 6.83
N ALA A 416 7.85 8.93 5.62
CA ALA A 416 8.41 8.23 4.46
C ALA A 416 9.60 7.35 4.89
N PRO A 417 9.48 6.01 4.85
CA PRO A 417 10.51 5.12 5.35
C PRO A 417 11.86 5.49 4.74
N VAL A 418 12.94 5.47 5.52
CA VAL A 418 14.30 5.74 5.00
C VAL A 418 14.63 4.85 3.80
N ALA A 419 14.06 3.64 3.76
CA ALA A 419 14.09 2.75 2.62
C ALA A 419 13.63 3.40 1.29
N TYR A 420 12.59 4.23 1.32
CA TYR A 420 12.13 4.97 0.15
C TYR A 420 13.09 6.10 -0.24
N SER A 421 13.77 6.72 0.72
CA SER A 421 14.83 7.69 0.40
C SER A 421 15.98 7.02 -0.37
N PHE A 422 16.38 5.80 0.01
CA PHE A 422 17.37 5.04 -0.76
C PHE A 422 16.88 4.71 -2.18
N LEU A 423 15.60 4.37 -2.34
CA LEU A 423 15.04 4.13 -3.66
C LEU A 423 15.12 5.38 -4.55
N VAL A 424 14.76 6.56 -4.02
CA VAL A 424 14.85 7.84 -4.76
C VAL A 424 16.33 8.20 -5.03
N ALA A 425 17.24 7.92 -4.11
CA ALA A 425 18.67 8.18 -4.26
C ALA A 425 19.36 7.31 -5.35
N THR A 426 18.74 6.20 -5.78
CA THR A 426 19.35 5.31 -6.79
C THR A 426 19.76 6.03 -8.07
N ALA A 427 19.05 7.07 -8.51
CA ALA A 427 19.40 7.85 -9.68
C ALA A 427 20.75 8.56 -9.53
N LEU A 428 20.95 9.24 -8.40
CA LEU A 428 22.18 9.99 -8.11
C LEU A 428 23.35 9.04 -7.90
N VAL A 429 23.15 7.98 -7.10
CA VAL A 429 24.17 6.94 -6.90
C VAL A 429 24.59 6.30 -8.23
N SER A 430 23.65 6.06 -9.15
CA SER A 430 23.99 5.52 -10.48
C SER A 430 24.84 6.51 -11.29
N ALA A 431 24.59 7.81 -11.16
CA ALA A 431 25.41 8.86 -11.80
C ALA A 431 26.82 8.93 -11.20
N GLY A 432 26.95 8.96 -9.87
CA GLY A 432 28.27 8.97 -9.22
C GLY A 432 29.08 7.69 -9.48
N LEU A 433 28.42 6.53 -9.63
CA LEU A 433 29.09 5.29 -10.04
C LEU A 433 29.55 5.30 -11.50
N GLU A 434 28.83 5.96 -12.41
CA GLU A 434 29.26 6.19 -13.80
C GLU A 434 30.54 7.04 -13.84
N GLU A 435 30.62 8.08 -13.00
CA GLU A 435 31.83 8.90 -12.85
C GLU A 435 33.02 8.09 -12.31
N CYS A 436 32.81 7.28 -11.27
CA CYS A 436 33.83 6.38 -10.73
C CYS A 436 34.36 5.39 -11.79
N LEU A 437 33.46 4.87 -12.63
CA LEU A 437 33.81 4.00 -13.75
C LEU A 437 34.63 4.74 -14.82
N GLY A 438 34.27 5.98 -15.14
CA GLY A 438 35.05 6.83 -16.04
C GLY A 438 36.46 7.08 -15.53
N MET A 439 36.60 7.42 -14.24
CA MET A 439 37.90 7.57 -13.58
C MET A 439 38.73 6.29 -13.64
N TRP A 440 38.11 5.14 -13.35
CA TRP A 440 38.77 3.83 -13.44
C TRP A 440 39.34 3.58 -14.86
N LYS A 441 38.54 3.82 -15.91
CA LYS A 441 38.99 3.64 -17.29
C LYS A 441 40.05 4.64 -17.73
N ALA A 442 40.08 5.82 -17.13
CA ALA A 442 41.14 6.82 -17.34
C ALA A 442 42.44 6.50 -16.58
N GLY A 443 42.51 5.38 -15.84
CA GLY A 443 43.68 5.00 -15.06
C GLY A 443 43.84 5.80 -13.76
N ALA A 444 42.74 6.28 -13.19
CA ALA A 444 42.78 7.01 -11.92
C ALA A 444 43.39 6.16 -10.79
N PRO A 445 44.22 6.75 -9.92
CA PRO A 445 44.68 6.08 -8.71
C PRO A 445 43.49 5.63 -7.84
N LEU A 446 43.64 4.48 -7.17
CA LEU A 446 42.60 3.94 -6.28
C LEU A 446 42.16 4.95 -5.21
N ILE A 447 43.10 5.78 -4.72
CA ILE A 447 42.81 6.84 -3.75
C ILE A 447 41.80 7.86 -4.27
N SER A 448 41.86 8.25 -5.55
CA SER A 448 40.91 9.20 -6.15
C SER A 448 39.53 8.56 -6.30
N ILE A 449 39.46 7.30 -6.71
CA ILE A 449 38.19 6.56 -6.84
C ILE A 449 37.54 6.37 -5.46
N VAL A 450 38.31 5.97 -4.46
CA VAL A 450 37.82 5.85 -3.07
C VAL A 450 37.36 7.21 -2.53
N THR A 451 38.09 8.29 -2.84
CA THR A 451 37.69 9.66 -2.48
C THR A 451 36.34 10.01 -3.09
N GLN A 452 36.13 9.72 -4.38
CA GLN A 452 34.87 9.96 -5.08
C GLN A 452 33.72 9.13 -4.47
N ILE A 453 33.93 7.84 -4.21
CA ILE A 453 32.91 6.98 -3.59
C ILE A 453 32.51 7.50 -2.21
N ILE A 454 33.48 7.89 -1.38
CA ILE A 454 33.21 8.36 -0.01
C ILE A 454 32.54 9.73 -0.01
N GLY A 455 33.14 10.70 -0.70
CA GLY A 455 32.71 12.10 -0.67
C GLY A 455 31.45 12.34 -1.47
N ASP A 456 31.34 11.75 -2.65
CA ASP A 456 30.22 12.00 -3.55
C ASP A 456 29.14 10.93 -3.41
N VAL A 457 29.44 9.68 -3.73
CA VAL A 457 28.42 8.62 -3.77
C VAL A 457 27.79 8.36 -2.40
N ILE A 458 28.58 8.20 -1.34
CA ILE A 458 28.05 7.89 -0.01
C ILE A 458 27.61 9.16 0.72
N ALA A 459 28.50 10.14 0.88
CA ALA A 459 28.19 11.31 1.69
C ALA A 459 27.17 12.25 1.02
N ASN A 460 27.30 12.54 -0.28
CA ASN A 460 26.38 13.43 -0.98
C ASN A 460 25.12 12.71 -1.48
N ASP A 461 25.24 11.72 -2.36
CA ASP A 461 24.09 11.12 -3.05
C ASP A 461 23.20 10.28 -2.14
N VAL A 462 23.78 9.65 -1.11
CA VAL A 462 23.02 8.84 -0.16
C VAL A 462 22.64 9.65 1.08
N LEU A 463 23.62 10.13 1.86
CA LEU A 463 23.34 10.71 3.18
C LEU A 463 22.76 12.12 3.10
N TRP A 464 23.45 13.05 2.43
CA TRP A 464 23.00 14.44 2.30
C TRP A 464 21.68 14.53 1.55
N PHE A 465 21.56 13.85 0.41
CA PHE A 465 20.32 13.84 -0.35
C PHE A 465 19.14 13.25 0.44
N THR A 466 19.34 12.18 1.19
CA THR A 466 18.31 11.65 2.10
C THR A 466 17.91 12.67 3.14
N MET A 467 18.87 13.39 3.73
CA MET A 467 18.56 14.48 4.66
C MET A 467 17.74 15.58 3.97
N CYS A 468 18.06 15.98 2.74
CA CYS A 468 17.28 16.93 1.96
C CYS A 468 15.83 16.45 1.75
N LEU A 469 15.63 15.17 1.43
CA LEU A 469 14.30 14.55 1.29
C LEU A 469 13.49 14.55 2.59
N GLN A 470 14.16 14.47 3.73
CA GLN A 470 13.50 14.54 5.03
C GLN A 470 13.14 15.98 5.42
N ILE A 471 14.02 16.95 5.14
CA ILE A 471 13.76 18.38 5.35
C ILE A 471 12.58 18.84 4.49
N ILE A 472 12.54 18.45 3.21
CA ILE A 472 11.44 18.83 2.30
C ILE A 472 10.11 18.24 2.77
N ALA A 473 10.08 17.00 3.25
CA ALA A 473 8.88 16.39 3.84
C ALA A 473 8.41 17.16 5.09
N ALA A 474 9.35 17.55 5.96
CA ALA A 474 9.03 18.36 7.15
C ALA A 474 8.50 19.76 6.79
N LEU A 475 9.08 20.42 5.78
CA LEU A 475 8.58 21.71 5.27
C LEU A 475 7.18 21.57 4.69
N CYS A 476 6.89 20.47 3.96
CA CYS A 476 5.55 20.21 3.44
C CYS A 476 4.52 20.04 4.56
N ASP A 477 4.89 19.31 5.62
CA ASP A 477 4.07 19.15 6.83
C ASP A 477 3.85 20.46 7.58
N PHE A 478 4.84 21.36 7.61
CA PHE A 478 4.74 22.65 8.28
C PHE A 478 3.88 23.66 7.50
N PHE A 479 3.94 23.62 6.17
CA PHE A 479 3.23 24.54 5.27
C PHE A 479 2.14 23.84 4.43
N PRO A 480 1.10 23.24 5.04
CA PRO A 480 0.01 22.63 4.27
C PRO A 480 -0.79 23.70 3.50
N PRO A 481 -1.46 23.36 2.38
CA PRO A 481 -2.35 24.27 1.69
C PRO A 481 -3.56 24.64 2.53
N LYS A 482 -3.94 25.92 2.53
CA LYS A 482 -5.11 26.45 3.25
C LYS A 482 -6.34 26.65 2.35
N GLY A 483 -6.29 26.25 1.08
CA GLY A 483 -7.36 26.44 0.11
C GLY A 483 -6.86 26.39 -1.33
N ARG A 484 -7.67 26.89 -2.28
CA ARG A 484 -7.37 26.88 -3.73
C ARG A 484 -6.66 28.15 -4.23
N SER A 485 -5.98 28.87 -3.36
CA SER A 485 -5.35 30.15 -3.73
C SER A 485 -4.09 29.94 -4.58
N CYS A 486 -3.82 30.84 -5.53
CA CYS A 486 -2.57 30.84 -6.30
C CYS A 486 -1.32 30.93 -5.40
N PHE A 487 -1.44 31.54 -4.21
CA PHE A 487 -0.40 31.58 -3.20
C PHE A 487 0.07 30.18 -2.76
N GLU A 488 -0.75 29.14 -2.92
CA GLU A 488 -0.35 27.77 -2.59
C GLU A 488 0.65 27.19 -3.60
N TYR A 489 0.57 27.59 -4.87
CA TYR A 489 1.60 27.21 -5.86
C TYR A 489 2.90 27.96 -5.60
N VAL A 490 2.84 29.23 -5.20
CA VAL A 490 4.03 30.01 -4.81
C VAL A 490 4.75 29.36 -3.64
N LYS A 491 4.03 28.95 -2.58
CA LYS A 491 4.65 28.22 -1.45
C LYS A 491 5.28 26.89 -1.91
N THR A 492 4.59 26.14 -2.76
CA THR A 492 5.13 24.89 -3.34
C THR A 492 6.43 25.16 -4.08
N LEU A 493 6.46 26.20 -4.92
CA LEU A 493 7.64 26.62 -5.66
C LEU A 493 8.78 27.02 -4.72
N LEU A 494 8.52 27.84 -3.71
CA LEU A 494 9.54 28.26 -2.74
C LEU A 494 10.13 27.07 -1.99
N ILE A 495 9.28 26.13 -1.58
CA ILE A 495 9.69 24.89 -0.90
C ILE A 495 10.55 24.01 -1.84
N PHE A 496 10.16 23.88 -3.11
CA PHE A 496 10.94 23.19 -4.14
C PHE A 496 12.29 23.88 -4.39
N LEU A 497 12.32 25.20 -4.53
CA LEU A 497 13.55 25.97 -4.73
C LEU A 497 14.49 25.84 -3.53
N ALA A 498 13.97 25.82 -2.30
CA ALA A 498 14.76 25.55 -1.10
C ALA A 498 15.37 24.13 -1.13
N PHE A 499 14.59 23.13 -1.55
CA PHE A 499 15.10 21.77 -1.75
C PHE A 499 16.23 21.73 -2.79
N MET A 500 16.02 22.33 -3.97
CA MET A 500 17.04 22.37 -5.03
C MET A 500 18.30 23.10 -4.57
N PHE A 501 18.16 24.21 -3.85
CA PHE A 501 19.28 24.95 -3.28
C PHE A 501 20.12 24.09 -2.33
N LEU A 502 19.48 23.31 -1.44
CA LEU A 502 20.18 22.39 -0.53
C LEU A 502 20.91 21.28 -1.29
N VAL A 503 20.29 20.71 -2.33
CA VAL A 503 20.91 19.68 -3.16
C VAL A 503 22.15 20.24 -3.89
N LEU A 504 22.03 21.43 -4.50
CA LEU A 504 23.14 22.08 -5.22
C LEU A 504 24.30 22.47 -4.30
N ILE A 505 24.00 22.94 -3.08
CA ILE A 505 25.04 23.18 -2.07
C ILE A 505 25.76 21.88 -1.72
N GLY A 506 25.01 20.79 -1.49
CA GLY A 506 25.58 19.47 -1.21
C GLY A 506 26.56 19.03 -2.28
N GLY A 507 26.14 19.08 -3.56
CA GLY A 507 26.99 18.71 -4.69
C GLY A 507 28.22 19.61 -4.83
N THR A 508 28.07 20.93 -4.64
CA THR A 508 29.20 21.87 -4.72
C THR A 508 30.22 21.62 -3.61
N LEU A 509 29.75 21.40 -2.38
CA LEU A 509 30.61 21.05 -1.25
C LEU A 509 31.27 19.70 -1.49
N SER A 510 30.52 18.67 -1.90
CA SER A 510 31.03 17.34 -2.25
C SER A 510 32.22 17.43 -3.20
N LEU A 511 32.06 18.16 -4.31
CA LEU A 511 33.11 18.39 -5.29
C LEU A 511 34.34 19.10 -4.68
N ALA A 512 34.12 20.12 -3.85
CA ALA A 512 35.19 20.84 -3.16
C ALA A 512 35.96 19.93 -2.16
N PHE A 513 35.26 19.04 -1.46
CA PHE A 513 35.89 18.09 -0.54
C PHE A 513 36.62 16.97 -1.30
N CYS A 514 36.06 16.46 -2.41
CA CYS A 514 36.69 15.45 -3.26
C CYS A 514 37.97 15.97 -3.96
N THR A 515 37.94 17.22 -4.44
CA THR A 515 39.13 17.87 -5.03
C THR A 515 40.25 18.08 -4.00
N ALA A 516 39.90 18.40 -2.75
CA ALA A 516 40.86 18.57 -1.65
C ALA A 516 41.49 17.24 -1.17
N GLY A 517 40.91 16.09 -1.49
CA GLY A 517 41.46 14.75 -1.25
C GLY A 517 40.75 13.93 -0.18
N LEU A 518 41.25 12.71 0.07
CA LEU A 518 40.54 11.72 0.89
C LEU A 518 40.19 12.21 2.30
N GLY A 519 41.12 12.89 2.99
CA GLY A 519 40.88 13.39 4.34
C GLY A 519 39.70 14.38 4.40
N ALA A 520 39.58 15.23 3.38
CA ALA A 520 38.48 16.18 3.24
C ALA A 520 37.17 15.44 2.94
N ALA A 521 37.16 14.47 2.02
CA ALA A 521 35.99 13.63 1.75
C ALA A 521 35.48 12.87 3.00
N LEU A 522 36.39 12.35 3.85
CA LEU A 522 36.03 11.73 5.12
C LEU A 522 35.41 12.72 6.12
N LEU A 523 35.90 13.96 6.17
CA LEU A 523 35.30 15.01 6.98
C LEU A 523 33.88 15.33 6.50
N TRP A 524 33.67 15.39 5.19
CA TRP A 524 32.34 15.58 4.61
C TRP A 524 31.39 14.42 4.93
N LEU A 525 31.86 13.16 4.87
CA LEU A 525 31.10 12.00 5.31
C LEU A 525 30.67 12.11 6.78
N CYS A 526 31.60 12.45 7.67
CA CYS A 526 31.29 12.64 9.09
C CYS A 526 30.29 13.79 9.31
N PHE A 527 30.45 14.89 8.57
CA PHE A 527 29.55 16.04 8.62
C PHE A 527 28.15 15.69 8.13
N THR A 528 27.97 14.89 7.09
CA THR A 528 26.64 14.50 6.57
C THR A 528 25.97 13.43 7.43
N LEU A 529 26.75 12.53 8.04
CA LEU A 529 26.25 11.50 8.95
C LEU A 529 25.64 12.09 10.23
N SER A 530 26.26 13.13 10.80
CA SER A 530 25.82 13.72 12.07
C SER A 530 24.39 14.31 12.04
N PRO A 531 24.03 15.22 11.10
CA PRO A 531 22.67 15.71 10.90
C PRO A 531 21.68 14.60 10.57
N MET A 532 22.08 13.59 9.78
CA MET A 532 21.20 12.46 9.48
C MET A 532 20.86 11.68 10.75
N CYS A 533 21.85 11.35 11.58
CA CYS A 533 21.63 10.73 12.89
C CYS A 533 20.80 11.62 13.81
N CYS A 534 21.12 12.91 13.89
CA CYS A 534 20.36 13.88 14.68
C CYS A 534 18.92 13.99 14.20
N PHE A 535 18.66 13.98 12.90
CA PHE A 535 17.32 14.03 12.33
C PHE A 535 16.54 12.76 12.66
N LEU A 536 17.15 11.58 12.55
CA LEU A 536 16.52 10.31 12.94
C LEU A 536 16.17 10.27 14.43
N LEU A 537 16.95 10.93 15.28
CA LEU A 537 16.68 11.05 16.71
C LEU A 537 15.67 12.16 17.04
N PHE A 538 15.74 13.31 16.35
CA PHE A 538 14.94 14.49 16.63
C PHE A 538 13.56 14.45 15.98
N SER A 539 13.42 13.86 14.80
CA SER A 539 12.12 13.58 14.18
C SER A 539 11.21 12.85 15.16
N ARG A 540 11.73 11.85 15.88
CA ARG A 540 11.00 11.14 16.96
C ARG A 540 10.54 12.08 18.08
N ARG A 541 11.28 13.14 18.39
CA ARG A 541 10.91 14.14 19.42
C ARG A 541 9.89 15.17 18.90
N ILE A 542 10.10 15.74 17.72
CA ILE A 542 9.13 16.66 17.08
C ILE A 542 7.77 15.99 16.97
N ILE A 543 7.77 14.73 16.51
CA ILE A 543 6.59 13.87 16.42
C ILE A 543 5.85 13.85 17.75
N ARG A 544 6.53 13.49 18.85
CA ARG A 544 5.92 13.43 20.19
C ARG A 544 5.35 14.77 20.63
N HIS A 545 6.03 15.87 20.32
CA HIS A 545 5.56 17.20 20.67
C HIS A 545 4.30 17.58 19.88
N SER A 546 4.30 17.36 18.57
CA SER A 546 3.13 17.64 17.72
C SER A 546 1.92 16.79 18.12
N THR A 547 2.13 15.53 18.51
CA THR A 547 1.07 14.67 19.06
C THR A 547 0.47 15.26 20.33
N ARG A 548 1.32 15.67 21.28
CA ARG A 548 0.87 16.29 22.53
C ARG A 548 0.10 17.58 22.29
N GLN A 549 0.54 18.39 21.33
CA GLN A 549 -0.14 19.63 20.99
C GLN A 549 -1.52 19.36 20.37
N LEU A 550 -1.62 18.42 19.42
CA LEU A 550 -2.92 18.05 18.83
C LEU A 550 -3.87 17.44 19.87
N ALA A 551 -3.35 16.62 20.79
CA ALA A 551 -4.13 16.09 21.90
C ALA A 551 -4.60 17.20 22.87
N ALA A 552 -3.73 18.18 23.15
CA ALA A 552 -4.07 19.33 23.97
C ALA A 552 -5.13 20.23 23.30
N ASP A 553 -4.98 20.51 22.01
CA ASP A 553 -5.95 21.30 21.23
C ASP A 553 -7.32 20.61 21.21
N ALA A 554 -7.35 19.29 21.01
CA ALA A 554 -8.58 18.49 21.06
C ALA A 554 -9.22 18.48 22.46
N ALA A 555 -8.43 18.49 23.53
CA ALA A 555 -8.93 18.55 24.90
C ALA A 555 -9.53 19.93 25.26
N VAL A 556 -8.94 21.01 24.75
CA VAL A 556 -9.45 22.37 24.96
C VAL A 556 -10.81 22.55 24.28
N ASP A 557 -10.95 22.11 23.02
CA ASP A 557 -12.23 22.16 22.31
C ASP A 557 -13.33 21.40 23.09
N HIS A 558 -12.98 20.27 23.70
CA HIS A 558 -13.94 19.49 24.50
C HIS A 558 -14.40 20.18 25.80
N SER A 559 -13.55 21.03 26.40
CA SER A 559 -13.87 21.75 27.65
C SER A 559 -14.82 22.94 27.44
N LEU A 560 -14.84 23.52 26.25
CA LEU A 560 -15.71 24.66 25.92
C LEU A 560 -17.15 24.24 25.66
N ASP A 561 -17.40 22.96 25.36
CA ASP A 561 -18.72 22.42 25.05
C ASP A 561 -19.43 21.81 26.27
N GLN A 562 -18.84 21.85 27.48
CA GLN A 562 -19.52 21.44 28.71
C GLN A 562 -20.22 22.67 29.36
N PRO A 563 -21.58 22.68 29.44
CA PRO A 563 -22.35 23.80 29.96
C PRO A 563 -22.27 24.00 31.48
#